data_AF-A0A8I3APR1-F1
#
_entry.id   AF-A0A8I3APR1-F1
#
_cell.length_a   1.000
_cell.length_b   1.000
_cell.length_c   1.000
_cell.angle_alpha   90.00
_cell.angle_beta   90.00
_cell.angle_gamma   90.00
#
_symmetry.space_group_name_H-M   'P 1'
#
loop_
_entity.id
_entity.type
_entity.pdbx_description
1 polymer ?
#
loop_
_entity_poly.entity_id
_entity_poly.type
_entity_poly.pdbx_seq_one_letter_code
_entity_poly.pdbx_strand_id
1 'polypeptide(L)'
;MEKVVLRTKILLRQEEKLLNVVRDRVEPGKDAIGEMARLHALNVTRNELINWIETELSKATGDDADQDTLGEPPNNGVEAGSADVDLSQQLAQVKEKYASYVATRKSLLTLASQRTRPIIKLSQTSETPRVEEAEDLPSSAGHIMLPYLEDLLDLSRQQKGMIQQKSHINNILAQQVKDTRQILVHLAEESQLLPSHSMPAAKRGKLGFDEHMSAAASDTPDTVSQVRPWVYAADSAKISTMETVAEKVEEGHLALEGSMKALHDVEQLFGRKRNEHDRVITGDTTEDDIWLTEEPSRKAGARQHPDAATFKWGNRANPWAVLDGKLGLMG
;
A
#
# COMPACT_ATOMS: atom_id res chain seq x y z
N MET A 1 12.39 21.16 64.57
CA MET A 1 12.84 20.87 63.19
C MET A 1 13.57 19.52 63.08
N GLU A 2 14.54 19.23 63.94
CA GLU A 2 15.41 18.04 63.83
C GLU A 2 14.67 16.68 63.87
N LYS A 3 13.64 16.53 64.70
CA LYS A 3 12.85 15.29 64.79
C LYS A 3 12.09 14.96 63.50
N VAL A 4 11.67 15.99 62.75
CA VAL A 4 10.98 15.82 61.47
C VAL A 4 11.97 15.37 60.40
N VAL A 5 13.17 15.97 60.38
CA VAL A 5 14.26 15.59 59.47
C VAL A 5 14.71 14.14 59.70
N LEU A 6 14.75 13.68 60.95
CA LEU A 6 15.08 12.29 61.25
C LEU A 6 14.00 11.32 60.77
N ARG A 7 12.72 11.66 60.95
CA ARG A 7 11.61 10.84 60.46
C ARG A 7 11.59 10.75 58.93
N THR A 8 11.79 11.86 58.23
CA THR A 8 11.85 11.85 56.77
C THR A 8 13.04 11.06 56.24
N LYS A 9 14.21 11.14 56.89
CA LYS A 9 15.37 10.31 56.52
C LYS A 9 15.13 8.82 56.72
N ILE A 10 14.39 8.42 57.75
CA ILE A 10 14.05 7.01 57.99
C ILE A 10 13.06 6.51 56.94
N LEU A 11 12.05 7.31 56.60
CA LEU A 11 11.08 6.98 55.55
C LEU A 11 11.73 6.89 54.17
N LEU A 12 12.61 7.83 53.83
CA LEU A 12 13.39 7.81 52.58
C LEU A 12 14.20 6.50 52.45
N ARG A 13 14.92 6.11 53.51
CA ARG A 13 15.70 4.86 53.50
C ARG A 13 14.82 3.61 53.38
N GLN A 14 13.59 3.66 53.86
CA GLN A 14 12.64 2.56 53.72
C GLN A 14 12.13 2.48 52.28
N GLU A 15 11.81 3.62 51.68
CA GLU A 15 11.39 3.72 50.28
C GLU A 15 12.50 3.30 49.32
N GLU A 16 13.74 3.74 49.54
CA GLU A 16 14.92 3.32 48.75
C GLU A 16 15.14 1.81 48.81
N LYS A 17 14.95 1.18 49.98
CA LYS A 17 15.04 -0.28 50.11
C LYS A 17 13.94 -0.99 49.33
N LEU A 18 12.70 -0.48 49.39
CA LEU A 18 11.59 -1.04 48.61
C LEU A 18 11.81 -0.86 47.10
N LEU A 19 12.32 0.30 46.68
CA LEU A 19 12.69 0.56 45.29
C LEU A 19 13.78 -0.39 44.80
N ASN A 20 14.81 -0.64 45.62
CA ASN A 20 15.86 -1.60 45.27
C ASN A 20 15.29 -3.02 45.14
N VAL A 21 14.42 -3.46 46.05
CA VAL A 21 13.76 -4.79 45.95
C VAL A 21 12.87 -4.91 44.72
N VAL A 22 12.15 -3.84 44.35
CA VAL A 22 11.33 -3.81 43.13
C VAL A 22 12.24 -3.80 41.90
N ARG A 23 13.31 -3.01 41.91
CA ARG A 23 14.29 -2.97 40.82
C ARG A 23 14.95 -4.32 40.61
N ASP A 24 15.35 -5.02 41.67
CA ASP A 24 15.95 -6.35 41.58
C ASP A 24 14.94 -7.42 41.10
N ARG A 25 13.63 -7.17 41.25
CA ARG A 25 12.55 -8.00 40.69
C ARG A 25 12.19 -7.65 39.24
N VAL A 26 12.53 -6.45 38.78
CA VAL A 26 12.21 -5.93 37.43
C VAL A 26 13.42 -5.97 36.48
N GLU A 27 14.64 -5.98 37.02
CA GLU A 27 15.90 -6.15 36.28
C GLU A 27 16.32 -7.61 35.96
N PRO A 28 15.50 -8.69 36.11
CA PRO A 28 15.68 -9.85 35.26
C PRO A 28 14.92 -9.61 33.95
N GLY A 29 15.58 -8.99 32.97
CA GLY A 29 15.14 -9.14 31.58
C GLY A 29 15.24 -7.97 30.61
N LYS A 30 16.16 -7.01 30.78
CA LYS A 30 16.53 -6.14 29.63
C LYS A 30 17.13 -6.94 28.47
N ASP A 31 17.75 -8.08 28.77
CA ASP A 31 18.33 -9.01 27.78
C ASP A 31 17.46 -10.27 27.55
N ALA A 32 16.27 -10.36 28.18
CA ALA A 32 15.38 -11.54 28.09
C ALA A 32 14.09 -11.26 27.31
N ILE A 33 13.92 -10.07 26.74
CA ILE A 33 12.91 -9.86 25.70
C ILE A 33 13.48 -10.55 24.47
N GLY A 34 13.05 -11.79 24.23
CA GLY A 34 13.52 -12.56 23.09
C GLY A 34 13.39 -11.73 21.81
N GLU A 35 14.37 -11.83 20.92
CA GLU A 35 14.42 -11.06 19.67
C GLU A 35 13.09 -11.14 18.89
N MET A 36 12.40 -12.28 18.96
CA MET A 36 11.06 -12.48 18.43
C MET A 36 9.98 -11.58 19.06
N ALA A 37 10.00 -11.37 20.37
CA ALA A 37 9.08 -10.46 21.06
C ALA A 37 9.37 -9.00 20.71
N ARG A 38 10.65 -8.65 20.51
CA ARG A 38 11.07 -7.32 20.04
C ARG A 38 10.63 -7.07 18.60
N LEU A 39 10.85 -8.03 17.70
CA LEU A 39 10.40 -7.96 16.31
C LEU A 39 8.87 -7.91 16.22
N HIS A 40 8.17 -8.70 17.04
CA HIS A 40 6.72 -8.65 17.12
C HIS A 40 6.22 -7.29 17.62
N ALA A 41 6.80 -6.75 18.69
CA ALA A 41 6.46 -5.42 19.18
C ALA A 41 6.71 -4.33 18.12
N LEU A 42 7.84 -4.42 17.41
CA LEU A 42 8.17 -3.48 16.33
C LEU A 42 7.16 -3.60 15.17
N ASN A 43 6.80 -4.81 14.77
CA ASN A 43 5.80 -5.04 13.73
C ASN A 43 4.41 -4.52 14.13
N VAL A 44 4.01 -4.71 15.40
CA VAL A 44 2.77 -4.13 15.94
C VAL A 44 2.83 -2.61 15.89
N THR A 45 3.91 -1.99 16.36
CA THR A 45 4.04 -0.53 16.30
C THR A 45 4.05 0.01 14.87
N ARG A 46 4.62 -0.74 13.93
CA ARG A 46 4.61 -0.39 12.50
C ARG A 46 3.19 -0.42 11.95
N ASN A 47 2.44 -1.48 12.22
CA ASN A 47 1.08 -1.65 11.74
C ASN A 47 0.15 -0.59 12.34
N GLU A 48 0.30 -0.27 13.62
CA GLU A 48 -0.45 0.81 14.27
C GLU A 48 -0.13 2.18 13.65
N LEU A 49 1.15 2.46 13.35
CA LEU A 49 1.54 3.71 12.71
C LEU A 49 1.01 3.81 11.27
N ILE A 50 1.05 2.71 10.51
CA ILE A 50 0.48 2.65 9.16
C ILE A 50 -1.03 2.91 9.23
N ASN A 51 -1.74 2.22 10.12
CA ASN A 51 -3.18 2.39 10.28
C ASN A 51 -3.53 3.82 10.75
N TRP A 52 -2.72 4.41 11.63
CA TRP A 52 -2.89 5.82 12.03
C TRP A 52 -2.66 6.78 10.85
N ILE A 53 -1.61 6.56 10.04
CA ILE A 53 -1.35 7.38 8.85
C ILE A 53 -2.47 7.20 7.83
N GLU A 54 -2.91 5.97 7.56
CA GLU A 54 -4.00 5.67 6.63
C GLU A 54 -5.30 6.33 7.10
N THR A 55 -5.66 6.19 8.37
CA THR A 55 -6.86 6.85 8.91
C THR A 55 -6.76 8.37 8.89
N GLU A 56 -5.57 8.95 9.12
CA GLU A 56 -5.37 10.39 9.06
C GLU A 56 -5.36 10.92 7.61
N LEU A 57 -4.82 10.14 6.66
CA LEU A 57 -4.87 10.42 5.23
C LEU A 57 -6.30 10.30 4.67
N SER A 58 -7.08 9.33 5.14
CA SER A 58 -8.51 9.19 4.78
C SER A 58 -9.35 10.34 5.34
N LYS A 59 -8.98 10.93 6.48
CA LYS A 59 -9.63 12.15 6.99
C LYS A 59 -9.21 13.41 6.23
N ALA A 60 -7.96 13.47 5.78
CA ALA A 60 -7.41 14.61 5.04
C ALA A 60 -7.85 14.64 3.57
N THR A 61 -8.04 13.46 2.98
CA THR A 61 -8.63 13.26 1.66
C THR A 61 -10.14 13.17 1.87
N GLY A 62 -10.84 14.31 1.91
CA GLY A 62 -12.27 14.38 2.26
C GLY A 62 -13.20 13.54 1.37
N ASP A 63 -13.21 12.24 1.62
CA ASP A 63 -14.02 11.20 1.00
C ASP A 63 -14.88 10.57 2.11
N ASP A 64 -15.65 11.41 2.80
CA ASP A 64 -16.93 10.97 3.36
C ASP A 64 -17.91 10.89 2.18
N ALA A 65 -17.79 9.81 1.41
CA ALA A 65 -18.78 9.37 0.43
C ALA A 65 -19.29 7.99 0.87
N ASP A 66 -20.29 8.06 1.74
CA ASP A 66 -21.43 7.16 1.87
C ASP A 66 -21.17 5.65 2.06
N GLN A 67 -21.23 5.24 3.33
CA GLN A 67 -21.78 3.93 3.69
C GLN A 67 -23.31 4.05 3.77
N ASP A 68 -23.96 3.38 2.84
CA ASP A 68 -25.39 3.22 2.62
C ASP A 68 -26.26 3.04 3.89
N THR A 69 -27.31 3.86 3.94
CA THR A 69 -28.73 3.51 4.21
C THR A 69 -29.17 3.16 5.64
N LEU A 70 -29.79 4.14 6.31
CA LEU A 70 -31.25 4.18 6.51
C LEU A 70 -31.66 5.46 7.28
N GLY A 71 -32.29 6.41 6.57
CA GLY A 71 -33.19 7.41 7.15
C GLY A 71 -32.65 8.83 7.28
N GLU A 72 -32.70 9.59 6.20
CA GLU A 72 -32.73 11.07 6.18
C GLU A 72 -34.03 11.62 6.89
N PRO A 73 -34.19 12.94 7.16
CA PRO A 73 -33.59 14.06 6.44
C PRO A 73 -33.10 15.21 7.39
N PRO A 74 -32.77 16.43 6.90
CA PRO A 74 -31.43 16.98 7.07
C PRO A 74 -31.48 18.23 7.97
N ASN A 75 -30.34 18.67 8.51
CA ASN A 75 -30.19 20.11 8.72
C ASN A 75 -28.71 20.53 8.76
N ASN A 76 -28.30 21.15 7.66
CA ASN A 76 -27.24 22.13 7.63
C ASN A 76 -27.56 23.25 8.63
N GLY A 77 -26.59 23.63 9.46
CA GLY A 77 -26.70 24.86 10.23
C GLY A 77 -25.83 24.87 11.46
N VAL A 78 -24.70 25.57 11.34
CA VAL A 78 -23.83 26.00 12.43
C VAL A 78 -24.66 26.60 13.57
N GLU A 79 -24.73 25.92 14.72
CA GLU A 79 -24.98 26.55 16.02
C GLU A 79 -24.05 25.95 17.07
N ALA A 80 -23.06 26.74 17.49
CA ALA A 80 -22.07 26.41 18.51
C ALA A 80 -22.64 26.17 19.93
N GLY A 81 -23.96 26.00 20.06
CA GLY A 81 -24.66 25.66 21.31
C GLY A 81 -25.08 24.19 21.42
N SER A 82 -25.16 23.44 20.32
CA SER A 82 -25.58 22.02 20.34
C SER A 82 -24.44 21.05 20.65
N ALA A 83 -23.18 21.44 20.39
CA ALA A 83 -22.01 20.62 20.66
C ALA A 83 -21.77 20.38 22.17
N ASP A 84 -22.11 21.35 23.03
CA ASP A 84 -21.99 21.20 24.49
C ASP A 84 -23.09 20.29 25.06
N VAL A 85 -24.30 20.36 24.49
CA VAL A 85 -25.41 19.48 24.85
C VAL A 85 -25.11 18.04 24.41
N ASP A 86 -24.57 17.84 23.20
CA ASP A 86 -24.17 16.51 22.71
C ASP A 86 -22.99 15.94 23.52
N LEU A 87 -22.00 16.77 23.88
CA LEU A 87 -20.91 16.35 24.77
C LEU A 87 -21.41 15.98 26.17
N SER A 88 -22.37 16.73 26.72
CA SER A 88 -22.97 16.43 28.01
C SER A 88 -23.77 15.12 27.99
N GLN A 89 -24.46 14.83 26.88
CA GLN A 89 -25.21 13.61 26.65
C GLN A 89 -24.27 12.41 26.48
N GLN A 90 -23.17 12.56 25.73
CA GLN A 90 -22.13 11.54 25.60
C GLN A 90 -21.46 11.24 26.95
N LEU A 91 -21.14 12.27 27.75
CA LEU A 91 -20.62 12.10 29.10
C LEU A 91 -21.61 11.40 30.03
N ALA A 92 -22.91 11.70 29.92
CA ALA A 92 -23.94 11.00 30.68
C ALA A 92 -24.01 9.51 30.30
N GLN A 93 -23.93 9.20 29.00
CA GLN A 93 -23.93 7.82 28.50
C GLN A 93 -22.68 7.05 28.95
N VAL A 94 -21.50 7.69 28.96
CA VAL A 94 -20.26 7.08 29.48
C VAL A 94 -20.36 6.81 30.97
N LYS A 95 -20.93 7.75 31.74
CA LYS A 95 -21.15 7.56 33.19
C LYS A 95 -22.12 6.41 33.46
N GLU A 96 -23.19 6.29 32.69
CA GLU A 96 -24.16 5.20 32.81
C GLU A 96 -23.53 3.83 32.49
N LYS A 97 -22.78 3.75 31.38
CA LYS A 97 -22.03 2.54 31.01
C LYS A 97 -21.03 2.14 32.09
N TYR A 98 -20.30 3.11 32.65
CA TYR A 98 -19.35 2.86 33.73
C TYR A 98 -20.05 2.43 35.03
N ALA A 99 -21.21 3.01 35.37
CA ALA A 99 -22.01 2.58 36.51
C ALA A 99 -22.51 1.13 36.36
N SER A 100 -22.97 0.76 35.17
CA SER A 100 -23.36 -0.61 34.83
C SER A 100 -22.18 -1.59 34.95
N TYR A 101 -21.01 -1.21 34.43
CA TYR A 101 -19.77 -1.99 34.56
C TYR A 101 -19.37 -2.19 36.03
N VAL A 102 -19.45 -1.14 36.86
CA VAL A 102 -19.12 -1.25 38.29
C VAL A 102 -20.14 -2.12 39.03
N ALA A 103 -21.44 -2.01 38.70
CA ALA A 103 -22.49 -2.83 39.30
C ALA A 103 -22.30 -4.32 38.98
N THR A 104 -22.03 -4.65 37.72
CA THR A 104 -21.76 -6.04 37.28
C THR A 104 -20.49 -6.59 37.93
N ARG A 105 -19.42 -5.79 38.02
CA ARG A 105 -18.18 -6.17 38.70
C ARG A 105 -18.37 -6.38 40.20
N LYS A 106 -19.19 -5.56 40.87
CA LYS A 106 -19.56 -5.75 42.28
C LYS A 106 -20.37 -7.04 42.46
N SER A 107 -21.34 -7.30 41.58
CA SER A 107 -22.10 -8.56 41.58
C SER A 107 -21.18 -9.78 41.44
N LEU A 108 -20.25 -9.75 40.49
CA LEU A 108 -19.25 -10.81 40.29
C LEU A 108 -18.38 -11.00 41.54
N LEU A 109 -17.88 -9.91 42.14
CA LEU A 109 -17.12 -9.97 43.38
C LEU A 109 -17.94 -10.52 44.55
N THR A 110 -19.24 -10.19 44.66
CA THR A 110 -20.10 -10.77 45.68
C THR A 110 -20.30 -12.26 45.48
N LEU A 111 -20.50 -12.71 44.24
CA LEU A 111 -20.66 -14.13 43.90
C LEU A 111 -19.34 -14.90 44.15
N ALA A 112 -18.20 -14.32 43.78
CA ALA A 112 -16.88 -14.87 44.08
C ALA A 112 -16.60 -14.92 45.59
N SER A 113 -17.07 -13.92 46.36
CA SER A 113 -16.91 -13.90 47.82
C SER A 113 -17.85 -14.86 48.56
N GLN A 114 -19.01 -15.18 47.99
CA GLN A 114 -19.94 -16.18 48.53
C GLN A 114 -19.46 -17.61 48.25
N ARG A 115 -18.58 -17.81 47.27
CA ARG A 115 -18.00 -19.12 46.95
C ARG A 115 -16.73 -19.40 47.75
N THR A 116 -16.83 -19.39 49.07
CA THR A 116 -15.82 -20.02 49.95
C THR A 116 -16.47 -20.61 51.19
N ARG A 117 -16.68 -21.94 51.17
CA ARG A 117 -16.41 -22.90 52.26
C ARG A 117 -17.07 -24.25 51.92
N PRO A 118 -16.39 -25.18 51.21
CA PRO A 118 -16.76 -26.58 51.32
C PRO A 118 -16.40 -27.04 52.74
N ILE A 119 -17.39 -27.18 53.61
CA ILE A 119 -17.22 -27.85 54.90
C ILE A 119 -17.19 -29.35 54.60
N ILE A 120 -15.99 -29.90 54.44
CA ILE A 120 -15.80 -31.35 54.43
C ILE A 120 -15.81 -31.79 55.90
N LYS A 121 -16.94 -32.34 56.35
CA LYS A 121 -17.02 -33.05 57.64
C LYS A 121 -16.32 -34.40 57.48
N LEU A 122 -15.16 -34.58 58.12
CA LEU A 122 -14.62 -35.92 58.39
C LEU A 122 -15.48 -36.57 59.48
N SER A 123 -16.25 -37.61 59.12
CA SER A 123 -16.85 -38.52 60.09
C SER A 123 -15.93 -39.73 60.25
N GLN A 124 -15.35 -39.88 61.44
CA GLN A 124 -14.68 -41.11 61.88
C GLN A 124 -15.70 -42.06 62.52
N THR A 125 -15.31 -43.35 62.62
CA THR A 125 -15.91 -44.48 63.38
C THR A 125 -16.87 -45.33 62.52
N SER A 126 -16.75 -46.67 62.38
CA SER A 126 -16.09 -47.74 63.15
C SER A 126 -15.84 -49.01 62.29
N GLU A 127 -14.80 -49.76 62.66
CA GLU A 127 -14.56 -51.22 62.50
C GLU A 127 -15.85 -52.07 62.76
N THR A 128 -16.16 -53.27 62.23
CA THR A 128 -15.62 -54.38 61.40
C THR A 128 -16.82 -55.36 61.14
N PRO A 129 -16.70 -56.60 60.64
CA PRO A 129 -16.27 -57.10 59.32
C PRO A 129 -17.36 -58.01 58.64
N ARG A 130 -17.00 -58.67 57.52
CA ARG A 130 -17.61 -59.88 56.87
C ARG A 130 -18.59 -59.55 55.71
N VAL A 131 -18.58 -60.13 54.51
CA VAL A 131 -17.79 -61.06 53.67
C VAL A 131 -18.54 -61.09 52.30
N GLU A 132 -17.88 -61.55 51.22
CA GLU A 132 -18.46 -62.00 49.92
C GLU A 132 -18.62 -60.96 48.78
N GLU A 133 -17.63 -61.02 47.88
CA GLU A 133 -17.76 -61.14 46.42
C GLU A 133 -18.80 -60.27 45.68
N ALA A 134 -18.32 -59.12 45.20
CA ALA A 134 -18.47 -58.74 43.79
C ALA A 134 -17.29 -57.83 43.43
N GLU A 135 -16.60 -58.16 42.34
CA GLU A 135 -15.63 -57.29 41.67
C GLU A 135 -16.35 -56.04 41.14
N ASP A 136 -16.65 -55.10 42.03
CA ASP A 136 -16.94 -53.72 41.67
C ASP A 136 -15.61 -53.03 41.38
N LEU A 137 -15.24 -52.98 40.09
CA LEU A 137 -14.26 -52.02 39.61
C LEU A 137 -14.59 -50.65 40.20
N PRO A 138 -13.61 -49.89 40.72
CA PRO A 138 -13.90 -48.58 41.27
C PRO A 138 -14.39 -47.67 40.13
N SER A 139 -15.70 -47.45 40.10
CA SER A 139 -16.40 -46.41 39.33
C SER A 139 -16.03 -45.01 39.86
N SER A 140 -14.74 -44.76 40.04
CA SER A 140 -14.15 -43.50 40.47
C SER A 140 -13.37 -42.86 39.32
N ALA A 141 -12.73 -43.68 38.46
CA ALA A 141 -12.05 -43.19 37.26
C ALA A 141 -13.02 -42.54 36.25
N GLY A 142 -14.25 -43.03 36.15
CA GLY A 142 -15.30 -42.41 35.31
C GLY A 142 -15.61 -40.98 35.75
N HIS A 143 -15.81 -40.75 37.05
CA HIS A 143 -16.14 -39.43 37.60
C HIS A 143 -15.01 -38.41 37.44
N ILE A 144 -13.75 -38.85 37.39
CA ILE A 144 -12.59 -37.99 37.17
C ILE A 144 -12.43 -37.65 35.67
N MET A 145 -12.76 -38.58 34.77
CA MET A 145 -12.57 -38.42 33.32
C MET A 145 -13.76 -37.78 32.59
N LEU A 146 -14.98 -37.88 33.13
CA LEU A 146 -16.20 -37.31 32.54
C LEU A 146 -16.09 -35.80 32.22
N PRO A 147 -15.58 -34.92 33.10
CA PRO A 147 -15.47 -33.49 32.76
C PRO A 147 -14.49 -33.20 31.62
N TYR A 148 -13.42 -34.01 31.49
CA TYR A 148 -12.44 -33.85 30.41
C TYR A 148 -12.93 -34.39 29.06
N LEU A 149 -13.91 -35.30 29.07
CA LEU A 149 -14.54 -35.82 27.85
C LEU A 149 -15.40 -34.75 27.16
N GLU A 150 -16.10 -33.92 27.94
CA GLU A 150 -16.87 -32.79 27.41
C GLU A 150 -15.93 -31.76 26.75
N ASP A 151 -14.85 -31.37 27.45
CA ASP A 151 -13.83 -30.46 26.92
C ASP A 151 -13.18 -31.02 25.64
N LEU A 152 -12.89 -32.32 25.59
CA LEU A 152 -12.29 -32.96 24.42
C LEU A 152 -13.26 -33.04 23.23
N LEU A 153 -14.55 -33.25 23.49
CA LEU A 153 -15.59 -33.23 22.46
C LEU A 153 -15.79 -31.82 21.89
N ASP A 154 -15.74 -30.80 22.73
CA ASP A 154 -15.82 -29.40 22.28
C ASP A 154 -14.58 -28.99 21.49
N LEU A 155 -13.38 -29.41 21.92
CA LEU A 155 -12.15 -29.22 21.14
C LEU A 155 -12.21 -29.92 19.78
N SER A 156 -12.73 -31.15 19.74
CA SER A 156 -12.93 -31.91 18.49
C SER A 156 -13.89 -31.19 17.54
N ARG A 157 -15.00 -30.64 18.06
CA ARG A 157 -15.93 -29.81 17.28
C ARG A 157 -15.26 -28.55 16.75
N GLN A 158 -14.47 -27.86 17.57
CA GLN A 158 -13.72 -26.69 17.16
C GLN A 158 -12.69 -27.01 16.08
N GLN A 159 -11.94 -28.11 16.22
CA GLN A 159 -10.99 -28.57 15.20
C GLN A 159 -11.69 -28.87 13.88
N LYS A 160 -12.85 -29.54 13.92
CA LYS A 160 -13.66 -29.80 12.73
C LYS A 160 -14.12 -28.50 12.06
N GLY A 161 -14.60 -27.53 12.84
CA GLY A 161 -14.96 -26.20 12.34
C GLY A 161 -13.78 -25.47 11.70
N MET A 162 -12.60 -25.53 12.33
CA MET A 162 -11.37 -24.92 11.81
C MET A 162 -10.92 -25.59 10.49
N ILE A 163 -11.01 -26.91 10.38
CA ILE A 163 -10.69 -27.64 9.15
C ILE A 163 -11.66 -27.23 8.03
N GLN A 164 -12.96 -27.11 8.33
CA GLN A 164 -13.95 -26.65 7.37
C GLN A 164 -13.66 -25.22 6.91
N GLN A 165 -13.40 -24.30 7.85
CA GLN A 165 -13.03 -22.92 7.52
C GLN A 165 -11.76 -22.86 6.67
N LYS A 166 -10.71 -23.62 7.04
CA LYS A 166 -9.47 -23.70 6.26
C LYS A 166 -9.74 -24.19 4.84
N SER A 167 -10.57 -25.24 4.69
CA SER A 167 -10.93 -25.76 3.37
C SER A 167 -11.71 -24.74 2.54
N HIS A 168 -12.63 -24.00 3.18
CA HIS A 168 -13.42 -22.96 2.52
C HIS A 168 -12.54 -21.80 2.04
N ILE A 169 -11.64 -21.30 2.89
CA ILE A 169 -10.68 -20.25 2.54
C ILE A 169 -9.76 -20.73 1.41
N ASN A 170 -9.27 -21.97 1.49
CA ASN A 170 -8.40 -22.51 0.44
C ASN A 170 -9.14 -22.63 -0.91
N ASN A 171 -10.41 -23.02 -0.90
CA ASN A 171 -11.23 -23.08 -2.10
C ASN A 171 -11.46 -21.68 -2.69
N ILE A 172 -11.74 -20.68 -1.85
CA ILE A 172 -11.89 -19.28 -2.30
C ILE A 172 -10.56 -18.77 -2.89
N LEU A 173 -9.44 -19.03 -2.22
CA LEU A 173 -8.12 -18.62 -2.71
C LEU A 173 -7.78 -19.29 -4.04
N ALA A 174 -8.05 -20.59 -4.18
CA ALA A 174 -7.85 -21.32 -5.43
C ALA A 174 -8.73 -20.76 -6.56
N GLN A 175 -9.97 -20.39 -6.26
CA GLN A 175 -10.86 -19.76 -7.22
C GLN A 175 -10.35 -18.38 -7.64
N GLN A 176 -9.96 -17.53 -6.68
CA GLN A 176 -9.37 -16.21 -6.94
C GLN A 176 -8.11 -16.31 -7.82
N VAL A 177 -7.23 -17.26 -7.53
CA VAL A 177 -6.02 -17.53 -8.34
C VAL A 177 -6.39 -17.91 -9.77
N LYS A 178 -7.40 -18.76 -9.94
CA LYS A 178 -7.85 -19.20 -11.27
C LYS A 178 -8.45 -18.03 -12.06
N ASP A 179 -9.27 -17.23 -11.40
CA ASP A 179 -9.94 -16.08 -12.02
C ASP A 179 -8.91 -15.00 -12.40
N THR A 180 -7.96 -14.69 -11.51
CA THR A 180 -6.85 -13.77 -11.83
C THR A 180 -6.00 -14.27 -12.99
N ARG A 181 -5.71 -15.57 -13.06
CA ARG A 181 -5.01 -16.16 -14.22
C ARG A 181 -5.81 -16.00 -15.51
N GLN A 182 -7.11 -16.26 -15.49
CA GLN A 182 -7.95 -16.11 -16.68
C GLN A 182 -7.96 -14.66 -17.17
N ILE A 183 -8.06 -13.70 -16.25
CA ILE A 183 -7.97 -12.27 -16.56
C ILE A 183 -6.61 -11.93 -17.15
N LEU A 184 -5.50 -12.42 -16.58
CA LEU A 184 -4.16 -12.18 -17.12
C LEU A 184 -3.97 -12.76 -18.53
N VAL A 185 -4.55 -13.94 -18.82
CA VAL A 185 -4.52 -14.52 -20.17
C VAL A 185 -5.32 -13.66 -21.14
N HIS A 186 -6.52 -13.22 -20.76
CA HIS A 186 -7.34 -12.35 -21.61
C HIS A 186 -6.65 -11.01 -21.89
N LEU A 187 -6.11 -10.37 -20.86
CA LEU A 187 -5.32 -9.15 -21.02
C LEU A 187 -4.09 -9.38 -21.91
N ALA A 188 -3.48 -10.57 -21.87
CA ALA A 188 -2.37 -10.90 -22.74
C ALA A 188 -2.79 -11.06 -24.20
N GLU A 189 -3.98 -11.60 -24.47
CA GLU A 189 -4.59 -11.69 -25.80
C GLU A 189 -4.95 -10.30 -26.36
N GLU A 190 -5.40 -9.38 -25.49
CA GLU A 190 -5.73 -7.99 -25.87
C GLU A 190 -4.49 -7.08 -25.97
N SER A 191 -3.36 -7.49 -25.38
CA SER A 191 -2.14 -6.69 -25.38
C SER A 191 -1.57 -6.58 -26.79
N GLN A 192 -1.50 -5.35 -27.30
CA GLN A 192 -0.80 -5.06 -28.56
C GLN A 192 0.73 -5.07 -28.41
N LEU A 193 1.23 -4.98 -27.16
CA LEU A 193 2.64 -4.89 -26.84
C LEU A 193 3.35 -6.26 -26.92
N LEU A 194 2.64 -7.32 -26.54
CA LEU A 194 3.19 -8.68 -26.51
C LEU A 194 3.53 -9.22 -27.91
N PRO A 195 2.68 -9.07 -28.94
CA PRO A 195 3.01 -9.49 -30.30
C PRO A 195 4.18 -8.71 -30.91
N SER A 196 4.23 -7.39 -30.68
CA SER A 196 5.29 -6.52 -31.22
C SER A 196 6.64 -6.76 -30.54
N HIS A 197 6.63 -7.12 -29.26
CA HIS A 197 7.82 -7.30 -28.44
C HIS A 197 7.83 -8.67 -27.75
N SER A 198 7.74 -9.73 -28.57
CA SER A 198 7.78 -11.10 -28.05
C SER A 198 9.15 -11.38 -27.42
N MET A 199 9.15 -11.95 -26.21
CA MET A 199 10.35 -12.51 -25.60
C MET A 199 11.00 -13.50 -26.58
N PRO A 200 12.29 -13.37 -26.91
CA PRO A 200 13.01 -14.39 -27.66
C PRO A 200 12.94 -15.65 -26.82
N ALA A 201 12.11 -16.59 -27.25
CA ALA A 201 11.96 -17.86 -26.59
C ALA A 201 13.34 -18.52 -26.59
N ALA A 202 13.99 -18.55 -25.43
CA ALA A 202 15.11 -19.45 -25.19
C ALA A 202 14.56 -20.86 -25.40
N LYS A 203 14.66 -21.35 -26.64
CA LYS A 203 14.30 -22.69 -27.12
C LYS A 203 13.15 -23.27 -26.30
N ARG A 204 11.95 -22.67 -26.43
CA ARG A 204 10.72 -23.35 -26.02
C ARG A 204 10.60 -24.55 -26.95
N GLY A 205 11.17 -25.67 -26.49
CA GLY A 205 11.00 -26.97 -27.10
C GLY A 205 9.52 -27.15 -27.37
N LYS A 206 9.23 -27.65 -28.56
CA LYS A 206 7.95 -28.13 -29.01
C LYS A 206 7.37 -29.11 -27.96
N LEU A 207 6.64 -28.57 -26.99
CA LEU A 207 5.88 -29.30 -25.97
C LEU A 207 4.49 -28.68 -25.88
N GLY A 208 3.80 -28.68 -27.02
CA GLY A 208 2.35 -28.77 -26.97
C GLY A 208 2.02 -30.17 -26.44
N PHE A 209 1.22 -30.23 -25.36
CA PHE A 209 0.50 -31.41 -24.85
C PHE A 209 0.94 -31.98 -23.47
N ASP A 210 2.20 -31.87 -23.04
CA ASP A 210 2.67 -32.62 -21.85
C ASP A 210 2.79 -31.82 -20.53
N GLU A 211 2.61 -30.49 -20.58
CA GLU A 211 2.74 -29.62 -19.39
C GLU A 211 1.51 -29.66 -18.46
N HIS A 212 0.42 -30.30 -18.90
CA HIS A 212 -0.74 -30.56 -18.06
C HIS A 212 -0.51 -31.68 -17.03
N MET A 213 0.56 -32.48 -17.13
CA MET A 213 0.89 -33.53 -16.16
C MET A 213 2.05 -33.18 -15.21
N SER A 214 2.93 -32.24 -15.57
CA SER A 214 4.01 -31.77 -14.68
C SER A 214 3.60 -30.63 -13.73
N ALA A 215 2.44 -30.01 -13.94
CA ALA A 215 1.88 -29.00 -13.05
C ALA A 215 1.36 -29.54 -11.69
N ALA A 216 1.47 -30.85 -11.44
CA ALA A 216 1.10 -31.47 -10.18
C ALA A 216 2.21 -31.38 -9.09
N ALA A 217 3.40 -30.87 -9.42
CA ALA A 217 4.57 -30.91 -8.53
C ALA A 217 4.98 -29.55 -7.91
N SER A 218 4.39 -28.43 -8.33
CA SER A 218 4.63 -27.12 -7.71
C SER A 218 3.31 -26.46 -7.32
N ASP A 219 2.94 -26.62 -6.05
CA ASP A 219 1.68 -26.17 -5.44
C ASP A 219 1.59 -24.64 -5.24
N THR A 220 2.35 -23.88 -6.04
CA THR A 220 2.21 -22.43 -6.15
C THR A 220 2.00 -22.04 -7.61
N PRO A 221 0.85 -21.45 -7.96
CA PRO A 221 0.55 -21.00 -9.31
C PRO A 221 1.51 -19.86 -9.66
N ASP A 222 2.37 -20.08 -10.65
CA ASP A 222 3.45 -19.17 -11.00
C ASP A 222 2.92 -17.95 -11.78
N THR A 223 2.09 -17.11 -11.14
CA THR A 223 1.53 -15.86 -11.71
C THR A 223 2.65 -14.91 -12.16
N VAL A 224 3.78 -14.94 -11.46
CA VAL A 224 5.00 -14.22 -11.82
C VAL A 224 5.48 -14.63 -13.22
N SER A 225 5.40 -15.91 -13.57
CA SER A 225 5.78 -16.39 -14.91
C SER A 225 4.89 -15.81 -16.02
N GLN A 226 3.62 -15.52 -15.74
CA GLN A 226 2.66 -14.99 -16.71
C GLN A 226 2.85 -13.49 -16.96
N VAL A 227 3.34 -12.75 -15.96
CA VAL A 227 3.57 -11.29 -16.07
C VAL A 227 4.94 -10.98 -16.67
N ARG A 228 5.93 -11.88 -16.56
CA ARG A 228 7.29 -11.72 -17.12
C ARG A 228 7.32 -11.26 -18.60
N PRO A 229 6.51 -11.83 -19.51
CA PRO A 229 6.44 -11.36 -20.89
C PRO A 229 6.07 -9.88 -21.03
N TRP A 230 5.18 -9.33 -20.19
CA TRP A 230 4.85 -7.90 -20.20
C TRP A 230 5.99 -7.03 -19.73
N VAL A 231 6.71 -7.45 -18.68
CA VAL A 231 7.88 -6.70 -18.20
C VAL A 231 8.92 -6.60 -19.32
N TYR A 232 9.23 -7.71 -19.97
CA TYR A 232 10.16 -7.70 -21.10
C TYR A 232 9.64 -6.87 -22.28
N ALA A 233 8.36 -7.01 -22.63
CA ALA A 233 7.76 -6.26 -23.73
C ALA A 233 7.78 -4.75 -23.46
N ALA A 234 7.56 -4.32 -22.21
CA ALA A 234 7.67 -2.93 -21.80
C ALA A 234 9.11 -2.41 -21.89
N ASP A 235 10.08 -3.18 -21.39
CA ASP A 235 11.50 -2.80 -21.45
C ASP A 235 12.00 -2.71 -22.89
N SER A 236 11.63 -3.66 -23.74
CA SER A 236 12.02 -3.67 -25.16
C SER A 236 11.31 -2.59 -25.97
N ALA A 237 10.03 -2.29 -25.69
CA ALA A 237 9.34 -1.14 -26.28
C ALA A 237 10.01 0.19 -25.88
N LYS A 238 10.41 0.32 -24.62
CA LYS A 238 11.16 1.48 -24.13
C LYS A 238 12.48 1.65 -24.87
N ILE A 239 13.25 0.58 -25.02
CA ILE A 239 14.52 0.63 -25.75
C ILE A 239 14.28 0.99 -27.22
N SER A 240 13.30 0.35 -27.87
CA SER A 240 12.98 0.60 -29.28
C SER A 240 12.54 2.04 -29.55
N THR A 241 11.74 2.62 -28.66
CA THR A 241 11.34 4.04 -28.77
C THR A 241 12.52 4.97 -28.54
N MET A 242 13.39 4.69 -27.57
CA MET A 242 14.62 5.46 -27.34
C MET A 242 15.57 5.39 -28.55
N GLU A 243 15.72 4.21 -29.15
CA GLU A 243 16.53 4.01 -30.35
C GLU A 243 15.96 4.78 -31.55
N THR A 244 14.64 4.72 -31.77
CA THR A 244 13.98 5.48 -32.85
C THR A 244 14.16 6.99 -32.67
N VAL A 245 14.06 7.49 -31.44
CA VAL A 245 14.29 8.91 -31.14
C VAL A 245 15.75 9.27 -31.39
N ALA A 246 16.71 8.43 -30.96
CA ALA A 246 18.12 8.66 -31.20
C ALA A 246 18.44 8.72 -32.71
N GLU A 247 17.92 7.76 -33.49
CA GLU A 247 18.08 7.73 -34.96
C GLU A 247 17.52 9.00 -35.60
N LYS A 248 16.34 9.47 -35.17
CA LYS A 248 15.74 10.71 -35.70
C LYS A 248 16.52 11.96 -35.31
N VAL A 249 17.14 11.99 -34.14
CA VAL A 249 18.02 13.09 -33.72
C VAL A 249 19.30 13.10 -34.54
N GLU A 250 19.89 11.93 -34.78
CA GLU A 250 21.08 11.79 -35.64
C GLU A 250 20.78 12.19 -37.09
N GLU A 251 19.65 11.74 -37.65
CA GLU A 251 19.17 12.15 -38.97
C GLU A 251 18.96 13.67 -39.04
N GLY A 252 18.37 14.26 -38.00
CA GLY A 252 18.21 15.71 -37.88
C GLY A 252 19.54 16.46 -37.84
N HIS A 253 20.54 15.92 -37.13
CA HIS A 253 21.87 16.50 -37.06
C HIS A 253 22.59 16.43 -38.42
N LEU A 254 22.53 15.29 -39.10
CA LEU A 254 23.09 15.11 -40.44
C LEU A 254 22.41 16.02 -41.47
N ALA A 255 21.10 16.18 -41.40
CA ALA A 255 20.35 17.11 -42.25
C ALA A 255 20.76 18.57 -41.98
N LEU A 256 20.96 18.94 -40.71
CA LEU A 256 21.42 20.27 -40.33
C LEU A 256 22.85 20.53 -40.84
N GLU A 257 23.78 19.59 -40.66
CA GLU A 257 25.14 19.70 -41.17
C GLU A 257 25.14 19.81 -42.70
N GLY A 258 24.32 19.02 -43.38
CA GLY A 258 24.12 19.10 -44.84
C GLY A 258 23.59 20.47 -45.28
N SER A 259 22.60 21.01 -44.56
CA SER A 259 22.06 22.35 -44.83
C SER A 259 23.09 23.46 -44.57
N MET A 260 23.92 23.32 -43.53
CA MET A 260 24.96 24.28 -43.19
C MET A 260 26.07 24.29 -44.25
N LYS A 261 26.48 23.12 -44.76
CA LYS A 261 27.39 22.98 -45.89
C LYS A 261 26.80 23.62 -47.15
N ALA A 262 25.55 23.32 -47.49
CA ALA A 262 24.88 23.91 -48.64
C ALA A 262 24.80 25.45 -48.54
N LEU A 263 24.50 26.00 -47.36
CA LEU A 263 24.53 27.44 -47.12
C LEU A 263 25.93 28.03 -47.28
N HIS A 264 26.96 27.34 -46.80
CA HIS A 264 28.35 27.76 -46.98
C HIS A 264 28.77 27.78 -48.45
N ASP A 265 28.38 26.76 -49.22
CA ASP A 265 28.65 26.68 -50.66
C ASP A 265 27.93 27.82 -51.41
N VAL A 266 26.68 28.10 -51.03
CA VAL A 266 25.92 29.23 -51.56
C VAL A 266 26.58 30.57 -51.20
N GLU A 267 27.04 30.75 -49.95
CA GLU A 267 27.78 31.94 -49.52
C GLU A 267 29.08 32.13 -50.31
N GLN A 268 29.79 31.03 -50.60
CA GLN A 268 30.98 31.02 -51.44
C GLN A 268 30.66 31.43 -52.90
N LEU A 269 29.57 30.93 -53.47
CA LEU A 269 29.11 31.28 -54.83
C LEU A 269 28.69 32.76 -54.94
N PHE A 270 28.08 33.32 -53.89
CA PHE A 270 27.76 34.75 -53.84
C PHE A 270 28.97 35.65 -53.59
N GLY A 271 30.19 35.10 -53.54
CA GLY A 271 31.42 35.86 -53.38
C GLY A 271 31.55 36.53 -52.01
N ARG A 272 30.69 36.17 -51.04
CA ARG A 272 30.82 36.56 -49.64
C ARG A 272 31.85 35.63 -49.01
N LYS A 273 33.10 35.71 -49.49
CA LYS A 273 34.22 35.30 -48.67
C LYS A 273 34.16 36.18 -47.43
N ARG A 274 33.76 35.60 -46.30
CA ARG A 274 34.02 36.18 -44.99
C ARG A 274 35.55 36.32 -44.91
N ASN A 275 36.05 37.47 -45.34
CA ASN A 275 37.45 37.81 -45.21
C ASN A 275 37.77 37.61 -43.73
N GLU A 276 38.70 36.71 -43.40
CA GLU A 276 39.25 36.51 -42.06
C GLU A 276 40.06 37.73 -41.57
N HIS A 277 39.69 38.94 -42.01
CA HIS A 277 40.39 40.18 -41.73
C HIS A 277 39.51 41.27 -41.11
N ASP A 278 38.34 40.92 -40.57
CA ASP A 278 37.57 41.84 -39.73
C ASP A 278 37.17 41.22 -38.39
N ARG A 279 38.17 40.65 -37.71
CA ARG A 279 38.15 40.44 -36.26
C ARG A 279 38.88 41.59 -35.57
N VAL A 280 38.46 42.83 -35.82
CA VAL A 280 38.72 43.95 -34.89
C VAL A 280 37.51 44.88 -34.89
N ILE A 281 36.37 44.41 -34.37
CA ILE A 281 35.43 45.32 -33.69
C ILE A 281 35.02 44.66 -32.38
N THR A 282 35.65 45.15 -31.33
CA THR A 282 35.23 45.11 -29.93
C THR A 282 33.78 45.56 -29.75
N GLY A 283 33.03 44.82 -28.93
CA GLY A 283 31.69 45.13 -28.43
C GLY A 283 30.99 43.81 -28.14
N ASP A 284 31.19 43.20 -26.97
CA ASP A 284 30.41 43.48 -25.76
C ASP A 284 28.90 43.44 -26.04
N THR A 285 28.34 42.24 -26.14
CA THR A 285 26.96 41.97 -25.69
C THR A 285 26.89 40.57 -25.11
N THR A 286 26.76 40.53 -23.79
CA THR A 286 26.16 39.45 -23.02
C THR A 286 24.73 39.23 -23.50
N GLU A 287 24.49 38.17 -24.27
CA GLU A 287 23.15 37.67 -24.58
C GLU A 287 23.13 36.14 -24.73
N ASP A 288 23.91 35.47 -23.89
CA ASP A 288 23.63 34.11 -23.44
C ASP A 288 22.67 34.25 -22.24
N ASP A 289 21.35 34.08 -22.44
CA ASP A 289 20.32 33.67 -21.44
C ASP A 289 18.92 34.21 -21.77
N ILE A 290 18.33 33.80 -22.89
CA ILE A 290 16.90 34.05 -23.17
C ILE A 290 16.06 32.76 -23.16
N TRP A 291 16.68 31.58 -23.16
CA TRP A 291 15.98 30.30 -23.31
C TRP A 291 15.92 29.43 -22.04
N LEU A 292 16.28 29.97 -20.87
CA LEU A 292 16.35 29.23 -19.60
C LEU A 292 15.46 29.82 -18.49
N THR A 293 14.22 30.20 -18.80
CA THR A 293 13.21 30.38 -17.74
C THR A 293 11.95 29.61 -18.05
N GLU A 294 11.77 28.55 -17.26
CA GLU A 294 10.60 27.70 -17.15
C GLU A 294 9.32 28.49 -16.84
N GLU A 295 8.22 27.95 -17.36
CA GLU A 295 6.84 28.16 -16.91
C GLU A 295 6.67 27.91 -15.39
N PRO A 296 5.68 28.50 -14.68
CA PRO A 296 4.26 28.19 -14.94
C PRO A 296 3.22 29.27 -14.60
N SER A 297 2.02 29.17 -15.23
CA SER A 297 0.68 29.29 -14.59
C SER A 297 -0.39 29.90 -15.51
N ARG A 298 -1.25 29.01 -16.02
CA ARG A 298 -2.72 29.11 -16.12
C ARG A 298 -3.36 30.51 -16.25
N LYS A 299 -3.94 30.80 -17.43
CA LYS A 299 -5.41 30.83 -17.69
C LYS A 299 -5.73 31.51 -19.03
N ALA A 300 -6.52 30.78 -19.82
CA ALA A 300 -7.66 31.24 -20.62
C ALA A 300 -7.58 32.56 -21.40
N GLY A 301 -7.79 32.47 -22.72
CA GLY A 301 -8.48 33.56 -23.43
C GLY A 301 -8.13 33.71 -24.91
N ALA A 302 -9.09 33.31 -25.75
CA ALA A 302 -9.44 33.94 -27.02
C ALA A 302 -8.36 34.08 -28.12
N ARG A 303 -8.49 33.20 -29.11
CA ARG A 303 -8.12 33.47 -30.51
C ARG A 303 -8.73 34.80 -30.98
N GLN A 304 -7.88 35.73 -31.42
CA GLN A 304 -8.26 36.76 -32.40
C GLN A 304 -7.14 36.87 -33.43
N HIS A 305 -7.48 36.57 -34.68
CA HIS A 305 -6.72 37.00 -35.86
C HIS A 305 -6.85 38.52 -36.00
N PRO A 306 -5.79 39.27 -36.29
CA PRO A 306 -5.92 40.53 -36.96
C PRO A 306 -5.87 40.33 -38.48
N ASP A 307 -6.92 40.87 -39.11
CA ASP A 307 -7.09 40.99 -40.54
C ASP A 307 -6.03 41.85 -41.23
N ALA A 308 -5.84 41.49 -42.50
CA ALA A 308 -5.25 42.23 -43.61
C ALA A 308 -5.02 43.75 -43.40
N ALA A 309 -3.75 44.12 -43.17
CA ALA A 309 -3.22 45.41 -43.56
C ALA A 309 -2.46 45.26 -44.89
N THR A 310 -2.97 45.95 -45.90
CA THR A 310 -2.43 46.01 -47.26
C THR A 310 -1.06 46.69 -47.28
N PHE A 311 0.00 45.90 -47.41
CA PHE A 311 1.35 46.41 -47.72
C PHE A 311 1.57 46.36 -49.24
N LYS A 312 1.44 47.52 -49.90
CA LYS A 312 1.72 47.69 -51.32
C LYS A 312 3.23 47.63 -51.55
N TRP A 313 3.73 46.58 -52.19
CA TRP A 313 5.03 46.64 -52.85
C TRP A 313 4.86 47.19 -54.27
N GLY A 314 5.53 48.31 -54.51
CA GLY A 314 5.74 48.84 -55.85
C GLY A 314 6.58 47.88 -56.68
N ASN A 315 6.01 47.48 -57.81
CA ASN A 315 6.67 47.34 -59.11
C ASN A 315 8.18 46.99 -59.08
N ARG A 316 8.51 45.71 -58.89
CA ARG A 316 9.72 45.10 -59.45
C ARG A 316 9.36 43.70 -59.94
N ALA A 317 9.73 43.42 -61.19
CA ALA A 317 9.39 42.21 -61.93
C ALA A 317 9.67 40.93 -61.14
N ASN A 318 8.64 40.08 -61.02
CA ASN A 318 8.78 38.74 -60.47
C ASN A 318 9.58 37.86 -61.46
N PRO A 319 10.72 37.26 -61.05
CA PRO A 319 11.53 36.38 -61.90
C PRO A 319 10.88 35.01 -62.18
N TRP A 320 9.69 34.75 -61.63
CA TRP A 320 8.97 33.48 -61.75
C TRP A 320 7.83 33.48 -62.77
N ALA A 321 7.59 34.60 -63.47
CA ALA A 321 6.53 34.69 -64.49
C ALA A 321 6.86 33.98 -65.82
N VAL A 322 8.04 33.35 -65.93
CA VAL A 322 8.51 32.68 -67.16
C VAL A 322 8.19 31.18 -67.17
N LEU A 323 7.70 30.61 -66.06
CA LEU A 323 7.54 29.16 -65.92
C LEU A 323 6.11 28.61 -66.10
N ASP A 324 5.11 29.45 -66.39
CA ASP A 324 3.79 28.96 -66.82
C ASP A 324 3.79 28.70 -68.34
N GLY A 325 4.50 27.62 -68.70
CA GLY A 325 4.44 26.99 -70.00
C GLY A 325 3.13 26.25 -70.18
N LYS A 326 2.21 26.85 -70.94
CA LYS A 326 1.04 26.19 -71.53
C LYS A 326 1.48 24.95 -72.33
N LEU A 327 1.37 23.76 -71.74
CA LEU A 327 1.27 22.51 -72.51
C LEU A 327 -0.16 22.41 -73.04
N GLY A 328 -0.28 22.66 -74.34
CA GLY A 328 -1.54 22.65 -75.06
C GLY A 328 -2.17 21.28 -75.13
N LEU A 329 -3.50 21.29 -75.16
CA LEU A 329 -4.30 20.30 -75.87
C LEU A 329 -3.78 20.17 -77.30
N MET A 330 -3.41 18.96 -77.69
CA MET A 330 -3.59 18.47 -79.05
C MET A 330 -4.02 17.01 -78.98
N GLY A 331 -5.12 16.71 -79.68
CA GLY A 331 -5.37 15.45 -80.40
C GLY A 331 -5.52 14.19 -79.58
#